data_AF-A0A3M5V2U2-F1
#
_entry.id   AF-A0A3M5V2U2-F1
#
_cell.length_a   1.000
_cell.length_b   1.000
_cell.length_c   1.000
_cell.angle_alpha   90.00
_cell.angle_beta   90.00
_cell.angle_gamma   90.00
#
_symmetry.space_group_name_H-M   'P 1'
#
loop_
_entity.id
_entity.type
_entity.pdbx_description
1 polymer ?
#
loop_
_entity_poly.entity_id
_entity_poly.type
_entity_poly.pdbx_seq_one_letter_code
_entity_poly.pdbx_strand_id
1 'polypeptide(L)'
;MFGDVGFLSLNADVERNDTDEAERDIRALVERLQKEGMQPATFARLQQLAIDRQSWATQGNSALADYYWSALNDYEKGRFEDPAKRIKAVKLETANQAMRQLLAQPGYMRIEKPLFSYDGLYWLAGGVLGLIVLLAVWRWRARGKT
;
A
#
# COMPACT_ATOMS: atom_id res chain seq x y z
N MET A 1 13.74 10.05 13.20
CA MET A 1 12.35 10.40 13.55
C MET A 1 12.06 11.74 12.91
N PHE A 2 11.05 11.82 12.05
CA PHE A 2 10.50 13.11 11.62
C PHE A 2 9.73 13.66 12.81
N GLY A 3 10.36 14.56 13.59
CA GLY A 3 9.88 14.93 14.94
C GLY A 3 8.53 15.63 14.99
N ASP A 4 8.01 16.06 13.84
CA ASP A 4 6.78 16.85 13.75
C ASP A 4 5.98 16.60 12.45
N VAL A 5 6.35 15.58 11.66
CA VAL A 5 5.75 15.33 10.34
C VAL A 5 5.48 13.84 10.14
N GLY A 6 4.23 13.51 9.87
CA GLY A 6 3.79 12.15 9.51
C GLY A 6 3.45 12.07 8.03
N PHE A 7 3.76 10.93 7.40
CA PHE A 7 3.38 10.65 6.01
C PHE A 7 2.44 9.44 5.99
N LEU A 8 1.33 9.55 5.25
CA LEU A 8 0.50 8.41 4.86
C LEU A 8 0.93 7.98 3.46
N SER A 9 1.29 6.71 3.30
CA SER A 9 1.57 6.12 1.99
C SER A 9 0.56 5.02 1.68
N LEU A 10 0.10 4.98 0.44
CA LEU A 10 -0.67 3.88 -0.11
C LEU A 10 0.19 3.23 -1.19
N ASN A 11 0.52 1.95 -1.00
CA ASN A 11 1.34 1.19 -1.91
C ASN A 11 0.52 0.01 -2.43
N ALA A 12 0.57 -0.23 -3.74
CA ALA A 12 -0.10 -1.33 -4.39
C ALA A 12 0.76 -1.82 -5.56
N ASP A 13 0.82 -3.13 -5.70
CA ASP A 13 1.37 -3.78 -6.89
C ASP A 13 0.21 -4.10 -7.84
N VAL A 14 0.32 -3.66 -9.09
CA VAL A 14 -0.72 -3.82 -10.12
C VAL A 14 -0.11 -4.35 -11.41
N GLU A 15 -0.91 -4.99 -12.25
CA GLU A 15 -0.46 -5.37 -13.58
C GLU A 15 -0.12 -4.12 -14.42
N ARG A 16 0.85 -4.27 -15.34
CA ARG A 16 1.34 -3.16 -16.16
C ARG A 16 0.22 -2.50 -16.98
N ASN A 17 -0.73 -3.29 -17.45
CA ASN A 17 -1.82 -2.82 -18.29
C ASN A 17 -2.94 -2.14 -17.47
N ASP A 18 -3.01 -2.41 -16.16
CA ASP A 18 -4.04 -1.88 -15.27
C ASP A 18 -3.58 -0.62 -14.54
N THR A 19 -2.34 -0.18 -14.75
CA THR A 19 -1.77 0.97 -14.03
C THR A 19 -2.60 2.24 -14.21
N ASP A 20 -3.09 2.49 -15.42
CA ASP A 20 -3.88 3.70 -15.72
C ASP A 20 -5.29 3.60 -15.11
N GLU A 21 -5.84 2.40 -14.97
CA GLU A 21 -7.10 2.15 -14.28
C GLU A 21 -6.95 2.34 -12.77
N ALA A 22 -5.93 1.73 -12.18
CA ALA A 22 -5.60 1.90 -10.76
C ALA A 22 -5.36 3.38 -10.40
N GLU A 23 -4.67 4.14 -11.25
CA GLU A 23 -4.48 5.58 -11.05
C GLU A 23 -5.83 6.32 -10.99
N ARG A 24 -6.72 6.07 -11.95
CA ARG A 24 -8.05 6.73 -11.97
C ARG A 24 -8.86 6.38 -10.74
N ASP A 25 -8.86 5.12 -10.34
CA ASP A 25 -9.64 4.64 -9.19
C ASP A 25 -9.14 5.22 -7.87
N ILE A 26 -7.81 5.30 -7.68
CA ILE A 26 -7.23 5.95 -6.49
C ILE A 26 -7.56 7.44 -6.46
N ARG A 27 -7.48 8.13 -7.60
CA ARG A 27 -7.85 9.56 -7.68
C ARG A 27 -9.34 9.77 -7.36
N ALA A 28 -10.22 8.95 -7.94
CA ALA A 28 -11.65 9.01 -7.68
C ALA A 28 -11.98 8.67 -6.22
N LEU A 29 -11.27 7.71 -5.62
CA LEU A 29 -11.39 7.38 -4.21
C LEU A 29 -11.02 8.59 -3.33
N VAL A 30 -9.86 9.22 -3.58
CA VAL A 30 -9.41 10.39 -2.83
C VAL A 30 -10.41 11.53 -2.95
N GLU A 31 -10.89 11.81 -4.16
CA GLU A 31 -11.89 12.86 -4.41
C GLU A 31 -13.20 12.58 -3.66
N ARG A 32 -13.70 11.34 -3.71
CA ARG A 32 -14.89 10.93 -2.97
C ARG A 32 -14.70 11.08 -1.47
N LEU A 33 -13.56 10.64 -0.94
CA LEU A 33 -13.25 10.77 0.49
C LEU A 33 -13.15 12.23 0.94
N GLN A 34 -12.60 13.12 0.11
CA GLN A 34 -12.59 14.56 0.39
C GLN A 34 -14.01 15.15 0.41
N LYS A 35 -14.84 14.82 -0.59
CA LYS A 35 -16.19 15.37 -0.74
C LYS A 35 -17.18 14.77 0.24
N GLU A 36 -17.36 13.46 0.18
CA GLU A 36 -18.43 12.72 0.87
C GLU A 36 -17.99 12.15 2.21
N GLY A 37 -16.69 11.92 2.39
CA GLY A 37 -16.16 11.22 3.56
C GLY A 37 -16.26 9.70 3.45
N MET A 38 -15.97 9.02 4.55
CA MET A 38 -16.06 7.56 4.64
C MET A 38 -17.51 7.12 4.87
N GLN A 39 -17.91 6.02 4.23
CA GLN A 39 -19.21 5.40 4.48
C GLN A 39 -19.28 4.87 5.93
N PRO A 40 -20.41 5.03 6.66
CA PRO A 40 -20.52 4.60 8.05
C PRO A 40 -20.24 3.11 8.26
N ALA A 41 -20.71 2.25 7.35
CA ALA A 41 -20.46 0.81 7.41
C ALA A 41 -18.96 0.46 7.25
N THR A 42 -18.27 1.14 6.33
CA THR A 42 -16.82 0.97 6.14
C THR A 42 -16.05 1.43 7.36
N PHE A 43 -16.43 2.55 7.96
CA PHE A 43 -15.81 3.04 9.19
C PHE A 43 -15.95 2.05 10.34
N ALA A 44 -17.17 1.56 10.59
CA ALA A 44 -17.41 0.58 11.66
C ALA A 44 -16.56 -0.69 11.46
N ARG A 45 -16.45 -1.17 10.21
CA ARG A 45 -15.60 -2.32 9.87
C ARG A 45 -14.13 -2.05 10.13
N LEU A 46 -13.61 -0.88 9.72
CA LEU A 46 -12.20 -0.52 9.93
C LEU A 46 -11.88 -0.29 11.40
N GLN A 47 -12.79 0.32 12.17
CA GLN A 47 -12.65 0.49 13.61
C GLN A 47 -12.56 -0.86 14.31
N GLN A 48 -13.43 -1.81 13.94
CA GLN A 48 -13.39 -3.16 14.50
C GLN A 48 -12.07 -3.88 14.16
N LEU A 49 -11.62 -3.83 12.90
CA LEU A 49 -10.34 -4.42 12.50
C LEU A 49 -9.15 -3.82 13.28
N ALA A 50 -9.19 -2.52 13.57
CA ALA A 50 -8.16 -1.86 14.38
C ALA A 50 -8.20 -2.32 15.86
N ILE A 51 -9.39 -2.50 16.43
CA ILE A 51 -9.57 -3.07 17.79
C ILE A 51 -9.03 -4.50 17.84
N ASP A 52 -9.39 -5.32 16.85
CA ASP A 52 -8.96 -6.73 16.78
C ASP A 52 -7.43 -6.82 16.65
N ARG A 53 -6.82 -5.99 15.79
CA ARG A 53 -5.36 -5.92 15.63
C ARG A 53 -4.66 -5.49 16.92
N GLN A 54 -5.24 -4.55 17.68
CA GLN A 54 -4.68 -4.14 18.98
C GLN A 54 -4.65 -5.32 19.96
N SER A 55 -5.67 -6.17 19.96
CA SER A 55 -5.72 -7.37 20.81
C SER A 55 -4.66 -8.41 20.44
N TRP A 56 -4.24 -8.47 19.17
CA TRP A 56 -3.20 -9.38 18.67
C TRP A 56 -1.79 -8.88 18.96
N ALA A 57 -1.58 -7.56 18.95
CA ALA A 57 -0.27 -6.96 19.25
C ALA A 57 0.17 -7.20 20.72
N THR A 58 -0.78 -7.44 21.62
CA THR A 58 -0.54 -7.71 23.04
C THR A 58 -0.45 -9.20 23.38
N GLN A 59 -0.20 -10.11 22.42
CA GLN A 59 -0.14 -11.55 22.72
C GLN A 59 1.25 -12.06 23.17
N GLY A 60 2.34 -11.31 22.91
CA GLY A 60 3.69 -11.71 23.32
C GLY A 60 4.04 -11.28 24.75
N ASN A 61 4.74 -12.13 25.52
CA ASN A 61 5.12 -11.86 26.91
C ASN A 61 5.85 -10.51 27.12
N SER A 62 6.69 -10.09 26.17
CA SER A 62 7.39 -8.80 26.22
C SER A 62 6.47 -7.61 25.90
N ALA A 63 5.58 -7.75 24.91
CA ALA A 63 4.61 -6.72 24.56
C ALA A 63 3.59 -6.49 25.69
N LEU A 64 3.22 -7.55 26.42
CA LEU A 64 2.42 -7.46 27.63
C LEU A 64 3.16 -6.73 28.75
N ALA A 65 4.44 -7.05 28.97
CA ALA A 65 5.25 -6.39 30.00
C ALA A 65 5.39 -4.87 29.74
N ASP A 66 5.71 -4.46 28.52
CA ASP A 66 5.79 -3.04 28.14
C ASP A 66 4.43 -2.32 28.27
N TYR A 67 3.34 -3.00 27.86
CA TYR A 67 2.01 -2.45 28.00
C TYR A 67 1.63 -2.25 29.47
N TYR A 68 1.77 -3.25 30.33
CA TYR A 68 1.43 -3.13 31.75
C TYR A 68 2.37 -2.19 32.50
N TRP A 69 3.65 -2.13 32.12
CA TRP A 69 4.61 -1.17 32.67
C TRP A 69 4.19 0.27 32.37
N SER A 70 3.77 0.56 31.12
CA SER A 70 3.29 1.89 30.72
C SER A 70 1.89 2.21 31.24
N ALA A 71 1.02 1.20 31.45
CA ALA A 71 -0.34 1.35 31.96
C ALA A 71 -0.43 1.32 33.50
N LEU A 72 0.69 1.21 34.23
CA LEU A 72 0.71 1.09 35.68
C LEU A 72 0.05 2.30 36.37
N ASN A 73 0.22 3.49 35.80
CA ASN A 73 -0.38 4.73 36.32
C ASN A 73 -1.91 4.78 36.14
N ASP A 74 -2.46 3.99 35.21
CA ASP A 74 -3.88 3.93 34.89
C ASP A 74 -4.58 2.71 35.52
N TYR A 75 -3.87 1.98 36.40
CA TYR A 75 -4.43 0.84 37.13
C TYR A 75 -5.32 1.32 38.28
N GLU A 76 -6.62 1.03 38.19
CA GLU A 76 -7.59 1.41 39.21
C GLU A 76 -8.53 0.23 39.49
N LYS A 77 -8.91 0.03 40.76
CA LYS A 77 -9.95 -0.95 41.17
C LYS A 77 -9.71 -2.38 40.63
N GLY A 78 -8.46 -2.82 40.58
CA GLY A 78 -8.13 -4.20 40.21
C GLY A 78 -8.07 -4.47 38.70
N ARG A 79 -8.12 -3.44 37.85
CA ARG A 79 -8.11 -3.60 36.39
C ARG A 79 -7.25 -2.53 35.72
N PHE A 80 -6.61 -2.92 34.63
CA PHE A 80 -5.96 -1.98 33.70
C PHE A 80 -7.00 -1.38 32.75
N GLU A 81 -6.71 -0.19 32.25
CA GLU A 81 -7.54 0.49 31.26
C GLU A 81 -7.68 -0.36 29.97
N ASP A 82 -8.81 -0.25 29.26
CA ASP A 82 -8.99 -0.94 27.98
C ASP A 82 -7.96 -0.45 26.94
N PRO A 83 -7.08 -1.31 26.40
CA PRO A 83 -6.05 -0.91 25.43
C PRO A 83 -6.65 -0.33 24.14
N ALA A 84 -7.90 -0.66 23.83
CA ALA A 84 -8.61 -0.18 22.66
C ALA A 84 -9.46 1.07 22.94
N LYS A 85 -9.48 1.60 24.19
CA LYS A 85 -10.33 2.74 24.59
C LYS A 85 -10.21 3.93 23.63
N ARG A 86 -8.98 4.29 23.25
CA ARG A 86 -8.72 5.41 22.32
C ARG A 86 -9.26 5.15 20.92
N ILE A 87 -9.13 3.92 20.41
CA ILE A 87 -9.66 3.53 19.08
C ILE A 87 -11.19 3.55 19.09
N LYS A 88 -11.81 3.05 20.17
CA LYS A 88 -13.28 3.06 20.37
C LYS A 88 -13.85 4.48 20.50
N ALA A 89 -13.08 5.42 21.02
CA ALA A 89 -13.49 6.81 21.17
C ALA A 89 -13.49 7.60 19.84
N VAL A 90 -12.85 7.08 18.79
CA VAL A 90 -12.84 7.72 17.47
C VAL A 90 -14.25 7.71 16.89
N LYS A 91 -14.73 8.89 16.50
CA LYS A 91 -16.03 9.07 15.83
C LYS A 91 -15.83 9.27 14.32
N LEU A 92 -16.85 8.88 13.55
CA LEU A 92 -16.84 9.02 12.09
C LEU A 92 -16.60 10.47 11.65
N GLU A 93 -17.21 11.44 12.33
CA GLU A 93 -17.12 12.85 11.99
C GLU A 93 -15.69 13.36 12.15
N THR A 94 -15.05 13.03 13.27
CA THR A 94 -13.65 13.39 13.54
C THR A 94 -12.71 12.69 12.57
N ALA A 95 -12.95 11.42 12.25
CA ALA A 95 -12.18 10.68 11.26
C ALA A 95 -12.29 11.32 9.86
N ASN A 96 -13.49 11.70 9.45
CA ASN A 96 -13.72 12.38 8.17
C ASN A 96 -13.08 13.76 8.13
N GLN A 97 -13.11 14.52 9.23
CA GLN A 97 -12.44 15.81 9.32
C GLN A 97 -10.92 15.67 9.20
N ALA A 98 -10.32 14.75 9.95
CA ALA A 98 -8.88 14.48 9.88
C ALA A 98 -8.46 14.00 8.49
N MET A 99 -9.25 13.12 7.87
CA MET A 99 -9.03 12.63 6.52
C MET A 99 -9.08 13.76 5.49
N ARG A 100 -10.06 14.68 5.58
CA ARG A 100 -10.13 15.85 4.69
C ARG A 100 -8.91 16.75 4.83
N GLN A 101 -8.44 16.99 6.05
CA GLN A 101 -7.22 17.78 6.28
C GLN A 101 -5.98 17.10 5.71
N LEU A 102 -5.86 15.78 5.89
CA LEU A 102 -4.76 14.99 5.37
C LEU A 102 -4.74 15.00 3.84
N LEU A 103 -5.89 14.81 3.21
CA LEU A 103 -6.03 14.75 1.75
C LEU A 103 -6.04 16.13 1.09
N ALA A 104 -6.24 17.22 1.83
CA ALA A 104 -6.18 18.58 1.28
C ALA A 104 -4.77 18.97 0.84
N GLN A 105 -3.73 18.32 1.38
CA GLN A 105 -2.37 18.53 0.95
C GLN A 105 -2.11 17.77 -0.35
N PRO A 106 -1.41 18.37 -1.33
CA PRO A 106 -1.06 17.69 -2.57
C PRO A 106 -0.17 16.47 -2.26
N GLY A 107 -0.71 15.28 -2.45
CA GLY A 107 0.01 14.02 -2.33
C GLY A 107 0.92 13.78 -3.55
N TYR A 108 2.02 13.07 -3.34
CA TYR A 108 2.87 12.59 -4.43
C TYR A 108 2.47 11.18 -4.85
N MET A 109 2.33 10.95 -6.15
CA MET A 109 2.03 9.64 -6.71
C MET A 109 3.23 9.15 -7.51
N ARG A 110 3.77 7.99 -7.12
CA ARG A 110 4.90 7.35 -7.79
C ARG A 110 4.44 6.07 -8.45
N ILE A 111 4.63 5.98 -9.76
CA ILE A 111 4.42 4.76 -10.53
C ILE A 111 5.78 4.26 -10.99
N GLU A 112 6.13 3.03 -10.59
CA GLU A 112 7.34 2.36 -11.06
C GLU A 112 6.95 1.37 -12.17
N LYS A 113 7.35 1.66 -13.42
CA LYS A 113 7.11 0.78 -14.57
C LYS A 113 8.43 0.15 -15.03
N PRO A 114 8.53 -1.19 -15.15
CA PRO A 114 9.70 -1.81 -15.77
C PRO A 114 9.80 -1.41 -17.26
N LEU A 115 11.03 -1.28 -17.77
CA LEU A 115 11.30 -0.91 -19.17
C LEU A 115 10.64 -1.89 -20.16
N PHE A 116 10.72 -3.19 -19.88
CA PHE A 116 10.18 -4.25 -20.72
C PHE A 116 9.09 -5.04 -19.98
N SER A 117 7.98 -5.35 -20.66
CA SER A 117 7.08 -6.43 -20.24
C SER A 117 7.73 -7.78 -20.55
N TYR A 118 7.23 -8.85 -19.94
CA TYR A 118 7.61 -10.21 -20.30
C TYR A 118 7.44 -10.47 -21.81
N ASP A 119 6.32 -10.04 -22.40
CA ASP A 119 6.08 -10.16 -23.84
C ASP A 119 7.13 -9.40 -24.68
N GLY A 120 7.44 -8.17 -24.28
CA GLY A 120 8.47 -7.37 -24.96
C GLY A 120 9.85 -8.02 -24.88
N LEU A 121 10.16 -8.64 -23.74
CA LEU A 121 11.42 -9.38 -23.55
C LEU A 121 11.48 -10.64 -24.43
N TYR A 122 10.37 -11.39 -24.54
CA TYR A 122 10.29 -12.56 -25.42
C TYR A 122 10.41 -12.18 -26.90
N TRP A 123 9.75 -11.10 -27.34
CA TRP A 123 9.89 -10.58 -28.71
C TRP A 123 11.31 -10.14 -29.02
N LEU A 124 11.97 -9.45 -28.08
CA LEU A 124 13.35 -9.01 -28.24
C LEU A 124 14.29 -10.21 -28.32
N ALA A 125 14.17 -11.17 -27.42
CA ALA A 125 14.96 -12.41 -27.43
C ALA A 125 14.75 -13.21 -28.73
N GLY A 126 13.49 -13.37 -29.17
CA GLY A 126 13.15 -14.02 -30.43
C GLY A 126 13.75 -13.31 -31.64
N GLY A 127 13.68 -11.97 -31.67
CA GLY A 127 14.27 -11.16 -32.75
C GLY A 127 15.79 -11.28 -32.83
N VAL A 128 16.47 -11.26 -31.68
CA VAL A 128 17.93 -11.47 -31.61
C VAL A 128 18.31 -12.87 -32.09
N LEU A 129 17.61 -13.91 -31.63
CA LEU A 129 17.85 -15.28 -32.08
C LEU A 129 17.61 -15.44 -33.58
N GLY A 130 16.54 -14.85 -34.11
CA GLY A 130 16.24 -14.85 -35.54
C GLY A 130 17.35 -14.20 -36.37
N LEU A 131 17.88 -13.06 -35.92
CA LEU A 131 19.03 -12.39 -36.57
C LEU A 131 20.29 -13.26 -36.56
N ILE A 132 20.60 -13.93 -35.45
CA ILE A 132 21.74 -14.84 -35.35
C ILE A 132 21.62 -15.98 -36.37
N VAL A 133 20.44 -16.60 -36.47
CA VAL A 133 20.17 -17.68 -37.44
C VAL A 133 20.31 -17.16 -38.88
N LEU A 134 19.74 -15.99 -39.20
CA LEU A 134 19.86 -15.38 -40.52
C LEU A 134 21.32 -15.08 -40.90
N LEU A 135 22.11 -14.54 -39.98
CA LEU A 135 23.54 -14.28 -40.18
C LEU A 135 24.33 -15.58 -40.38
N ALA A 136 24.03 -16.63 -39.62
CA ALA A 136 24.65 -17.94 -39.77
C ALA A 136 24.35 -18.57 -41.13
N VAL A 137 23.08 -18.55 -41.56
CA VAL A 137 22.65 -19.04 -42.88
C VAL A 137 23.29 -18.22 -44.00
N TRP A 138 23.31 -16.90 -43.89
CA TRP A 138 23.94 -16.01 -44.86
C TRP A 138 25.44 -16.30 -45.00
N ARG A 139 26.15 -16.45 -43.88
CA ARG A 139 27.59 -16.77 -43.86
C ARG A 139 27.88 -18.16 -44.44
N TRP A 140 27.02 -19.14 -44.18
CA TRP A 140 27.14 -20.48 -44.77
C TRP A 140 26.94 -20.44 -46.29
N ARG A 141 25.93 -19.71 -46.76
CA ARG A 141 25.64 -19.54 -48.19
C ARG A 141 26.70 -18.72 -48.92
N ALA A 142 27.33 -17.75 -48.25
CA ALA A 142 28.44 -16.98 -48.79
C ALA A 142 29.73 -17.81 -48.91
N ARG A 143 29.97 -18.75 -47.97
CA ARG A 143 31.13 -19.67 -48.00
C ARG A 143 30.99 -20.84 -48.97
N GLY A 144 29.76 -21.23 -49.33
CA GLY A 144 29.50 -22.27 -50.34
C GLY A 144 29.57 -21.79 -51.79
N LYS A 145 29.89 -20.51 -52.04
CA LYS A 145 30.01 -19.90 -53.38
C LYS A 145 31.46 -19.57 -53.78
N THR A 146 32.45 -20.01 -53.01
CA THR A 146 33.89 -20.04 -53.36
C THR A 146 34.31 -21.47 -53.62
#